data_AF-A0A7C8LV34-F1
#
_entry.id   AF-A0A7C8LV34-F1
#
_cell.length_a   1.000
_cell.length_b   1.000
_cell.length_c   1.000
_cell.angle_alpha   90.00
_cell.angle_beta   90.00
_cell.angle_gamma   90.00
#
_symmetry.space_group_name_H-M   'P 1'
#
loop_
_entity.id
_entity.type
_entity.pdbx_description
1 polymer ?
#
loop_
_entity_poly.entity_id
_entity_poly.type
_entity_poly.pdbx_seq_one_letter_code
_entity_poly.pdbx_strand_id
1 'polypeptide(L)'
;MGELRTIGLLAGSLALAGIGLGVLWTGEGAMRALGLTGAAIFTGAAIVAAIRLLPTETPRPDAHGVTMILPSRARLAGLTIAAVLLAAACPQIAALASTGGGPFTVWLALIGAVFFGLCALAGVIRLLRPTALYRLDHVGIAGLQGREWFVPWRAVRGIDPLGANGEFFLSLDIDPAANVASTPFYAVGAKQPGGRGGAVTIGPQGSSVRFDEFAELVQRYWERGRLMRAHN
;
A
#
# COMPACT_ATOMS: atom_id res chain seq x y z
N MET A 1 3.25 -8.68 18.20
CA MET A 1 1.93 -9.25 17.81
C MET A 1 1.65 -9.23 16.31
N GLY A 2 2.22 -8.31 15.50
CA GLY A 2 1.92 -8.21 14.06
C GLY A 2 2.39 -9.40 13.19
N GLU A 3 3.54 -10.00 13.49
CA GLU A 3 4.10 -11.10 12.69
C GLU A 3 3.28 -12.39 12.83
N LEU A 4 2.94 -12.80 14.05
CA LEU A 4 2.09 -13.97 14.30
C LEU A 4 0.73 -13.86 13.60
N ARG A 5 0.12 -12.66 13.58
CA ARG A 5 -1.13 -12.42 12.85
C ARG A 5 -0.93 -12.57 11.34
N THR A 6 0.17 -12.07 10.80
CA THR A 6 0.50 -12.21 9.36
C THR A 6 0.75 -13.67 8.99
N ILE A 7 1.48 -14.42 9.82
CA ILE A 7 1.70 -15.86 9.65
C ILE A 7 0.38 -16.63 9.71
N GLY A 8 -0.48 -16.32 10.69
CA GLY A 8 -1.81 -16.93 10.80
C GLY A 8 -2.69 -16.66 9.58
N LEU A 9 -2.69 -15.41 9.07
CA LEU A 9 -3.42 -15.04 7.84
C LEU A 9 -2.85 -15.74 6.61
N LEU A 10 -1.53 -15.90 6.51
CA LEU A 10 -0.88 -16.64 5.43
C LEU A 10 -1.30 -18.11 5.45
N ALA A 11 -1.18 -18.77 6.61
CA ALA A 11 -1.57 -20.16 6.79
C ALA A 11 -3.05 -20.38 6.48
N GLY A 12 -3.94 -19.51 6.98
CA GLY A 12 -5.37 -19.57 6.70
C GLY A 12 -5.68 -19.36 5.21
N SER A 13 -5.01 -18.42 4.55
CA SER A 13 -5.18 -18.18 3.11
C SER A 13 -4.71 -19.38 2.28
N LEU A 14 -3.58 -20.01 2.64
CA LEU A 14 -3.10 -21.21 1.96
C LEU A 14 -4.05 -22.40 2.14
N ALA A 15 -4.60 -22.59 3.35
CA ALA A 15 -5.56 -23.65 3.62
C ALA A 15 -6.85 -23.46 2.78
N LEU A 16 -7.39 -22.24 2.73
CA LEU A 16 -8.59 -21.92 1.95
C LEU A 16 -8.34 -22.02 0.44
N ALA A 17 -7.14 -21.66 -0.04
CA ALA A 17 -6.74 -21.87 -1.42
C ALA A 17 -6.69 -23.37 -1.76
N GLY A 18 -6.15 -24.20 -0.86
CA GLY A 18 -6.14 -25.66 -0.99
C GLY A 18 -7.54 -26.26 -1.04
N ILE A 19 -8.47 -25.79 -0.18
CA ILE A 19 -9.88 -26.19 -0.23
C ILE A 19 -10.50 -25.80 -1.57
N GLY A 20 -10.28 -24.57 -2.04
CA GLY A 20 -10.75 -24.10 -3.34
C GLY A 20 -10.25 -24.98 -4.50
N LEU A 21 -8.97 -25.34 -4.50
CA LEU A 21 -8.38 -26.27 -5.46
C LEU A 21 -8.99 -27.68 -5.38
N GLY A 22 -9.26 -28.17 -4.17
CA GLY A 22 -9.97 -29.44 -3.97
C GLY A 22 -11.37 -29.42 -4.60
N VAL A 23 -12.16 -28.38 -4.30
CA VAL A 23 -13.51 -28.20 -4.88
C VAL A 23 -13.45 -28.01 -6.40
N LEU A 24 -12.44 -27.32 -6.92
CA LEU A 24 -12.22 -27.19 -8.36
C LEU A 24 -11.97 -28.57 -9.00
N TRP A 25 -11.25 -29.47 -8.33
CA TRP A 25 -10.91 -30.76 -8.90
C TRP A 25 -12.10 -31.72 -8.88
N THR A 26 -12.83 -31.77 -7.76
CA THR A 26 -13.92 -32.73 -7.51
C THR A 26 -15.30 -32.21 -7.90
N GLY A 27 -15.48 -30.90 -8.01
CA GLY A 27 -16.78 -30.28 -8.28
C GLY A 27 -17.17 -30.30 -9.76
N GLU A 28 -18.46 -30.11 -10.02
CA GLU A 28 -19.00 -29.96 -11.37
C GLU A 28 -19.72 -28.60 -11.50
N GLY A 29 -19.80 -28.09 -12.74
CA GLY A 29 -20.50 -26.84 -13.08
C GLY A 29 -20.19 -25.68 -12.14
N ALA A 30 -21.21 -25.22 -11.40
CA ALA A 30 -21.14 -24.08 -10.49
C ALA A 30 -20.17 -24.31 -9.31
N MET A 31 -20.06 -25.54 -8.78
CA MET A 31 -19.13 -25.84 -7.69
C MET A 31 -17.67 -25.70 -8.16
N ARG A 32 -17.39 -26.11 -9.39
CA ARG A 32 -16.08 -25.94 -10.02
C ARG A 32 -15.70 -24.47 -10.17
N ALA A 33 -16.64 -23.63 -10.61
CA ALA A 33 -16.45 -22.18 -10.72
C ALA A 33 -16.20 -21.52 -9.35
N LEU A 34 -16.92 -21.95 -8.31
CA LEU A 34 -16.70 -21.49 -6.93
C LEU A 34 -15.33 -21.91 -6.40
N GLY A 35 -14.92 -23.16 -6.64
CA GLY A 35 -13.60 -23.66 -6.30
C GLY A 35 -12.47 -22.84 -6.93
N LEU A 36 -12.58 -22.55 -8.22
CA LEU A 36 -11.63 -21.71 -8.95
C LEU A 36 -11.54 -20.29 -8.37
N THR A 37 -12.70 -19.67 -8.12
CA THR A 37 -12.78 -18.31 -7.58
C THR A 37 -12.14 -18.25 -6.19
N GLY A 38 -12.49 -19.20 -5.32
CA GLY A 38 -11.90 -19.31 -3.99
C GLY A 38 -10.39 -19.52 -4.06
N ALA A 39 -9.93 -20.46 -4.87
CA ALA A 39 -8.51 -20.73 -5.06
C ALA A 39 -7.75 -19.47 -5.52
N ALA A 40 -8.28 -18.73 -6.50
CA ALA A 40 -7.63 -17.52 -7.01
C ALA A 40 -7.56 -16.40 -5.95
N ILE A 41 -8.67 -16.13 -5.24
CA ILE A 41 -8.74 -15.10 -4.20
C ILE A 41 -7.76 -15.42 -3.06
N PHE A 42 -7.82 -16.64 -2.53
CA PHE A 42 -7.02 -17.04 -1.39
C PHE A 42 -5.53 -17.23 -1.73
N THR A 43 -5.21 -17.64 -2.96
CA THR A 43 -3.83 -17.62 -3.45
C THR A 43 -3.29 -16.19 -3.54
N GLY A 44 -4.09 -15.25 -4.07
CA GLY A 44 -3.75 -13.83 -4.08
C GLY A 44 -3.50 -13.27 -2.67
N ALA A 45 -4.38 -13.61 -1.71
CA ALA A 45 -4.21 -13.23 -0.31
C ALA A 45 -2.94 -13.83 0.32
N ALA A 46 -2.65 -15.11 0.03
CA ALA A 46 -1.43 -15.77 0.49
C ALA A 46 -0.16 -15.11 -0.07
N ILE A 47 -0.14 -14.76 -1.37
CA ILE A 47 0.97 -14.03 -1.99
C ILE A 47 1.20 -12.69 -1.27
N VAL A 48 0.14 -11.91 -1.03
CA VAL A 48 0.22 -10.63 -0.32
C VAL A 48 0.74 -10.81 1.11
N ALA A 49 0.26 -11.83 1.84
CA ALA A 49 0.72 -12.12 3.20
C ALA A 49 2.19 -12.59 3.23
N ALA A 50 2.61 -13.44 2.29
CA ALA A 50 3.99 -13.90 2.18
C ALA A 50 4.96 -12.75 1.90
N ILE A 51 4.57 -11.80 1.05
CA ILE A 51 5.39 -10.63 0.75
C ILE A 51 5.54 -9.70 1.95
N ARG A 52 4.56 -9.65 2.87
CA ARG A 52 4.71 -8.89 4.11
C ARG A 52 5.80 -9.46 5.03
N LEU A 53 6.21 -10.71 4.84
CA LEU A 53 7.29 -11.35 5.60
C LEU A 53 8.67 -11.12 4.98
N LEU A 54 8.76 -10.55 3.77
CA LEU A 54 10.05 -10.25 3.15
C LEU A 54 10.77 -9.13 3.93
N PRO A 55 12.11 -9.21 4.05
CA PRO A 55 12.90 -8.22 4.75
C PRO A 55 12.68 -6.83 4.13
N THR A 56 12.62 -5.83 4.99
CA THR A 56 12.39 -4.44 4.62
C THR A 56 13.70 -3.81 4.17
N GLU A 57 13.74 -3.24 2.97
CA GLU A 57 14.90 -2.47 2.54
C GLU A 57 15.02 -1.21 3.39
N THR A 58 16.17 -1.05 4.06
CA THR A 58 16.49 0.17 4.81
C THR A 58 16.70 1.32 3.82
N PRO A 59 15.96 2.44 3.94
CA PRO A 59 16.23 3.63 3.14
C PRO A 59 17.66 4.09 3.34
N ARG A 60 18.38 4.36 2.24
CA ARG A 60 19.73 4.92 2.30
C ARG A 60 19.73 6.32 1.66
N PRO A 61 20.38 7.31 2.29
CA PRO A 61 20.60 8.60 1.67
C PRO A 61 21.50 8.45 0.45
N ASP A 62 21.23 9.24 -0.59
CA ASP A 62 22.09 9.36 -1.76
C ASP A 62 23.34 10.21 -1.48
N ALA A 63 24.17 10.43 -2.50
CA ALA A 63 25.39 11.24 -2.39
C ALA A 63 25.14 12.70 -1.97
N HIS A 64 23.91 13.21 -2.13
CA HIS A 64 23.50 14.56 -1.73
C HIS A 64 22.81 14.57 -0.35
N GLY A 65 22.77 13.44 0.34
CA GLY A 65 22.09 13.30 1.62
C GLY A 65 20.56 13.31 1.50
N VAL A 66 20.01 13.08 0.32
CA VAL A 66 18.57 12.95 0.06
C VAL A 66 18.17 11.49 0.19
N THR A 67 17.17 11.21 1.03
CA THR A 67 16.60 9.87 1.15
C THR A 67 15.29 9.79 0.39
N MET A 68 15.23 8.90 -0.61
CA MET A 68 14.02 8.63 -1.38
C MET A 68 13.33 7.39 -0.81
N ILE A 69 12.06 7.54 -0.43
CA ILE A 69 11.25 6.42 0.06
C ILE A 69 10.49 5.85 -1.13
N LEU A 70 10.89 4.66 -1.54
CA LEU A 70 10.30 3.97 -2.69
C LEU A 70 9.16 3.05 -2.24
N PRO A 71 8.17 2.80 -3.12
CA PRO A 71 7.17 1.77 -2.89
C PRO A 71 7.83 0.39 -2.89
N SER A 72 7.30 -0.53 -2.09
CA SER A 72 7.82 -1.91 -2.06
C SER A 72 7.56 -2.59 -3.40
N ARG A 73 8.64 -2.84 -4.17
CA ARG A 73 8.57 -3.57 -5.44
C ARG A 73 7.99 -4.96 -5.27
N ALA A 74 8.35 -5.64 -4.17
CA ALA A 74 7.80 -6.96 -3.86
C ALA A 74 6.28 -6.90 -3.66
N ARG A 75 5.76 -5.95 -2.87
CA ARG A 75 4.29 -5.79 -2.67
C ARG A 75 3.58 -5.47 -3.97
N LEU A 76 4.14 -4.56 -4.76
CA LEU A 76 3.59 -4.21 -6.05
C LEU A 76 3.58 -5.41 -7.02
N ALA A 77 4.66 -6.19 -7.05
CA ALA A 77 4.76 -7.42 -7.84
C ALA A 77 3.74 -8.47 -7.41
N GLY A 78 3.59 -8.71 -6.10
CA GLY A 78 2.59 -9.64 -5.58
C GLY A 78 1.16 -9.25 -5.94
N LEU A 79 0.81 -7.98 -5.75
CA LEU A 79 -0.51 -7.46 -6.13
C LEU A 79 -0.74 -7.57 -7.64
N THR A 80 0.30 -7.37 -8.44
CA THR A 80 0.23 -7.51 -9.90
C THR A 80 0.01 -8.98 -10.29
N ILE A 81 0.76 -9.92 -9.71
CA ILE A 81 0.58 -11.36 -9.94
C ILE A 81 -0.82 -11.81 -9.52
N ALA A 82 -1.30 -11.37 -8.35
CA ALA A 82 -2.64 -11.68 -7.87
C ALA A 82 -3.71 -11.15 -8.84
N ALA A 83 -3.56 -9.92 -9.34
CA ALA A 83 -4.46 -9.36 -10.34
C ALA A 83 -4.43 -10.14 -11.66
N VAL A 84 -3.25 -10.58 -12.13
CA VAL A 84 -3.12 -11.43 -13.34
C VAL A 84 -3.83 -12.76 -13.15
N LEU A 85 -3.63 -13.43 -12.01
CA LEU A 85 -4.28 -14.71 -11.72
C LEU A 85 -5.81 -14.57 -11.67
N LEU A 86 -6.32 -13.51 -11.04
CA LEU A 86 -7.76 -13.23 -11.01
C LEU A 86 -8.29 -12.93 -12.41
N ALA A 87 -7.58 -12.13 -13.21
CA ALA A 87 -7.96 -11.83 -14.59
C ALA A 87 -8.01 -13.10 -15.45
N ALA A 88 -7.05 -14.03 -15.27
CA ALA A 88 -7.00 -15.30 -15.99
C ALA A 88 -8.09 -16.30 -15.54
N ALA A 89 -8.48 -16.27 -14.26
CA ALA A 89 -9.56 -17.10 -13.73
C ALA A 89 -10.94 -16.67 -14.25
N CYS A 90 -11.15 -15.37 -14.49
CA CYS A 90 -12.45 -14.85 -14.89
C CYS A 90 -13.03 -15.46 -16.19
N PRO A 91 -12.29 -15.60 -17.31
CA PRO A 91 -12.79 -16.29 -18.50
C PRO A 91 -13.17 -17.76 -18.26
N GLN A 92 -12.41 -18.45 -17.40
CA GLN A 92 -12.70 -19.84 -17.02
C GLN A 92 -13.99 -19.92 -16.19
N ILE A 93 -14.20 -18.97 -15.28
CA ILE A 93 -15.45 -18.82 -14.52
C ILE A 93 -16.62 -18.54 -15.48
N ALA A 94 -16.43 -17.66 -16.47
CA ALA A 94 -17.46 -17.38 -17.48
C ALA A 94 -17.82 -18.62 -18.31
N ALA A 95 -16.84 -19.40 -18.74
CA ALA A 95 -17.04 -20.63 -19.51
C ALA A 95 -17.72 -21.73 -18.68
N LEU A 96 -17.40 -21.85 -17.39
CA LEU A 96 -18.10 -22.75 -16.49
C LEU A 96 -19.53 -22.28 -16.23
N ALA A 97 -19.72 -20.97 -16.05
CA ALA A 97 -21.03 -20.38 -15.82
C ALA A 97 -21.95 -20.49 -17.03
N SER A 98 -21.46 -20.57 -18.26
CA SER A 98 -22.35 -20.75 -19.43
C SER A 98 -23.02 -22.13 -19.47
N THR A 99 -22.52 -23.12 -18.73
CA THR A 99 -23.08 -24.49 -18.68
C THR A 99 -24.21 -24.69 -17.67
N GLY A 100 -24.47 -23.71 -16.80
CA GLY A 100 -25.50 -23.84 -15.75
C GLY A 100 -25.68 -22.62 -14.84
N GLY A 101 -24.88 -21.57 -15.04
CA GLY A 101 -25.08 -20.25 -14.45
C GLY A 101 -25.91 -19.35 -15.36
N GLY A 102 -26.60 -18.38 -14.76
CA GLY A 102 -27.37 -17.39 -15.52
C GLY A 102 -26.46 -16.42 -16.31
N PRO A 103 -27.04 -15.68 -17.29
CA PRO A 103 -26.29 -14.71 -18.09
C PRO A 103 -25.62 -13.62 -17.24
N PHE A 104 -26.19 -13.32 -16.07
CA PHE A 104 -25.62 -12.38 -15.11
C PHE A 104 -24.22 -12.81 -14.61
N THR A 105 -24.02 -14.10 -14.33
CA THR A 105 -22.73 -14.61 -13.84
C THR A 105 -21.64 -14.50 -14.91
N VAL A 106 -21.99 -14.76 -16.17
CA VAL A 106 -21.08 -14.59 -17.31
C VAL A 106 -20.68 -13.13 -17.45
N TRP A 107 -21.64 -12.20 -17.38
CA TRP A 107 -21.38 -10.77 -17.42
C TRP A 107 -20.46 -10.30 -16.29
N LEU A 108 -20.74 -10.73 -15.06
CA LEU A 108 -19.93 -10.38 -13.89
C LEU A 108 -18.48 -10.89 -14.04
N ALA A 109 -18.31 -12.11 -14.55
CA ALA A 109 -17.00 -12.68 -14.81
C ALA A 109 -16.23 -11.88 -15.87
N LEU A 110 -16.88 -11.45 -16.96
CA LEU A 110 -16.25 -10.61 -17.99
C LEU A 110 -15.84 -9.23 -17.44
N ILE A 111 -16.70 -8.58 -16.65
CA ILE A 111 -16.36 -7.31 -15.98
C ILE A 111 -15.17 -7.51 -15.05
N GLY A 112 -15.13 -8.60 -14.29
CA GLY A 112 -14.00 -8.98 -13.45
C GLY A 112 -12.71 -9.13 -14.25
N ALA A 113 -12.75 -9.83 -15.39
CA ALA A 113 -11.59 -10.02 -16.26
C ALA A 113 -11.00 -8.69 -16.71
N VAL A 114 -11.85 -7.76 -17.17
CA VAL A 114 -11.43 -6.43 -17.62
C VAL A 114 -10.86 -5.62 -16.46
N PHE A 115 -11.57 -5.57 -15.32
CA PHE A 115 -11.13 -4.83 -14.14
C PHE A 115 -9.77 -5.32 -13.63
N PHE A 116 -9.63 -6.62 -13.39
CA PHE A 116 -8.36 -7.19 -12.90
C PHE A 116 -7.25 -7.11 -13.95
N GLY A 117 -7.57 -7.23 -15.24
CA GLY A 117 -6.62 -7.01 -16.33
C GLY A 117 -6.07 -5.59 -16.35
N LEU A 118 -6.93 -4.58 -16.15
CA LEU A 118 -6.50 -3.18 -16.02
C LEU A 118 -5.68 -2.94 -14.75
N CYS A 119 -6.05 -3.54 -13.62
CA CYS A 119 -5.26 -3.47 -12.39
C CYS A 119 -3.86 -4.10 -12.57
N ALA A 120 -3.78 -5.25 -13.24
CA ALA A 120 -2.51 -5.92 -13.56
C ALA A 120 -1.64 -5.03 -14.46
N LEU A 121 -2.22 -4.46 -15.52
CA LEU A 121 -1.51 -3.53 -16.40
C LEU A 121 -0.98 -2.31 -15.65
N ALA A 122 -1.81 -1.69 -14.80
CA ALA A 122 -1.41 -0.56 -13.95
C ALA A 122 -0.28 -0.95 -12.97
N GLY A 123 -0.34 -2.17 -12.42
CA GLY A 123 0.71 -2.75 -11.59
C GLY A 123 2.03 -2.92 -12.33
N VAL A 124 2.01 -3.46 -13.55
CA VAL A 124 3.18 -3.59 -14.43
C VAL A 124 3.77 -2.22 -14.78
N ILE A 125 2.94 -1.26 -15.18
CA ILE A 125 3.40 0.11 -15.48
C ILE A 125 4.11 0.72 -14.26
N ARG A 126 3.55 0.55 -13.06
CA ARG A 126 4.18 1.02 -11.82
C ARG A 126 5.47 0.27 -11.45
N LEU A 127 5.57 -1.02 -11.78
CA LEU A 127 6.81 -1.80 -11.57
C LEU A 127 7.94 -1.28 -12.46
N LEU A 128 7.61 -0.95 -13.70
CA LEU A 128 8.55 -0.39 -14.68
C LEU A 128 8.91 1.06 -14.40
N ARG A 129 8.00 1.83 -13.78
CA ARG A 129 8.19 3.24 -13.44
C ARG A 129 7.92 3.47 -11.95
N PRO A 130 8.84 3.05 -11.06
CA PRO A 130 8.68 3.26 -9.64
C PRO A 130 8.78 4.75 -9.32
N THR A 131 7.64 5.36 -8.98
CA THR A 131 7.59 6.72 -8.44
C THR A 131 7.89 6.67 -6.95
N ALA A 132 8.82 7.49 -6.47
CA ALA A 132 9.05 7.63 -5.04
C ALA A 132 7.79 8.16 -4.34
N LEU A 133 7.55 7.71 -3.11
CA LEU A 133 6.44 8.16 -2.28
C LEU A 133 6.78 9.49 -1.60
N TYR A 134 7.97 9.52 -0.99
CA TYR A 134 8.48 10.68 -0.29
C TYR A 134 9.93 10.94 -0.66
N ARG A 135 10.28 12.23 -0.66
CA ARG A 135 11.64 12.71 -0.69
C ARG A 135 11.92 13.42 0.62
N LEU A 136 12.93 12.95 1.36
CA LEU A 136 13.42 13.59 2.58
C LEU A 136 14.78 14.19 2.29
N ASP A 137 14.93 15.48 2.50
CA ASP A 137 16.21 16.17 2.41
C ASP A 137 16.44 17.06 3.62
N HIS A 138 17.57 17.79 3.65
CA HIS A 138 17.90 18.66 4.77
C HIS A 138 16.99 19.90 4.87
N VAL A 139 16.20 20.21 3.83
CA VAL A 139 15.33 21.39 3.77
C VAL A 139 13.92 21.04 4.24
N GLY A 140 13.42 19.87 3.85
CA GLY A 140 12.07 19.43 4.19
C GLY A 140 11.74 18.01 3.75
N ILE A 141 10.44 17.75 3.75
CA ILE A 141 9.85 16.53 3.20
C ILE A 141 8.91 16.90 2.05
N ALA A 142 9.03 16.18 0.95
CA ALA A 142 8.11 16.27 -0.17
C ALA A 142 7.34 14.96 -0.36
N GLY A 143 6.03 15.06 -0.59
CA GLY A 143 5.25 13.96 -1.14
C GLY A 143 5.28 14.02 -2.66
N LEU A 144 5.65 12.91 -3.31
CA LEU A 144 5.78 12.82 -4.77
C LEU A 144 4.67 11.98 -5.41
N GLN A 145 3.78 11.42 -4.59
CA GLN A 145 2.66 10.61 -5.06
C GLN A 145 1.36 11.42 -5.12
N GLY A 146 0.72 11.42 -6.29
CA GLY A 146 -0.55 12.13 -6.49
C GLY A 146 -0.33 13.61 -6.73
N ARG A 147 -0.79 14.46 -5.80
CA ARG A 147 -0.52 15.90 -5.86
C ARG A 147 0.79 16.17 -5.13
N GLU A 148 1.80 16.63 -5.85
CA GLU A 148 3.10 16.97 -5.26
C GLU A 148 2.95 18.05 -4.20
N TRP A 149 3.71 17.90 -3.12
CA TRP A 149 3.68 18.82 -1.99
C TRP A 149 4.99 18.86 -1.25
N PHE A 150 5.25 19.96 -0.57
CA PHE A 150 6.49 20.17 0.15
C PHE A 150 6.25 20.87 1.49
N VAL A 151 6.77 20.29 2.56
CA VAL A 151 6.77 20.86 3.90
C VAL A 151 8.21 21.09 4.33
N PRO A 152 8.67 22.35 4.46
CA PRO A 152 10.00 22.62 4.97
C PRO A 152 10.06 22.27 6.47
N TRP A 153 11.17 21.69 6.94
CA TRP A 153 11.35 21.34 8.36
C TRP A 153 11.18 22.54 9.29
N ARG A 154 11.49 23.72 8.74
CA ARG A 154 11.38 25.02 9.38
C ARG A 154 9.93 25.38 9.79
N ALA A 155 8.94 24.81 9.10
CA ALA A 155 7.52 24.99 9.38
C ALA A 155 6.96 23.93 10.35
N VAL A 156 7.71 22.85 10.62
CA VAL A 156 7.30 21.76 11.49
C VAL A 156 7.66 22.10 12.95
N ARG A 157 6.63 22.24 13.78
CA ARG A 157 6.75 22.52 15.24
C ARG A 157 6.97 21.26 16.04
N GLY A 158 6.37 20.15 15.63
CA GLY A 158 6.44 18.86 16.31
C GLY A 158 6.09 17.71 15.38
N ILE A 159 6.48 16.51 15.78
CA ILE A 159 6.21 15.26 15.06
C ILE A 159 5.68 14.27 16.09
N ASP A 160 4.42 13.87 15.93
CA ASP A 160 3.75 12.97 16.87
C ASP A 160 3.30 11.69 16.16
N PRO A 161 3.53 10.49 16.73
CA PRO A 161 2.97 9.27 16.19
C PRO A 161 1.44 9.24 16.39
N LEU A 162 0.72 8.90 15.33
CA LEU A 162 -0.74 8.79 15.32
C LEU A 162 -1.14 7.37 14.88
N GLY A 163 -1.99 6.70 15.65
CA GLY A 163 -2.59 5.42 15.29
C GLY A 163 -4.03 5.58 14.84
N ALA A 164 -4.39 5.06 13.67
CA ALA A 164 -5.77 5.03 13.19
C ALA A 164 -6.05 3.69 12.49
N ASN A 165 -7.15 3.02 12.84
CA ASN A 165 -7.57 1.74 12.23
C ASN A 165 -6.49 0.63 12.23
N GLY A 166 -5.61 0.62 13.23
CA GLY A 166 -4.50 -0.34 13.31
C GLY A 166 -3.33 -0.04 12.38
N GLU A 167 -3.34 1.12 11.72
CA GLU A 167 -2.22 1.67 10.97
C GLU A 167 -1.58 2.82 11.76
N PHE A 168 -0.27 2.98 11.57
CA PHE A 168 0.53 4.02 12.24
C PHE A 168 0.98 5.08 11.23
N PHE A 169 0.88 6.33 11.64
CA PHE A 169 1.19 7.52 10.88
C PHE A 169 2.00 8.49 11.75
N LEU A 170 2.63 9.48 11.14
CA LEU A 170 3.21 10.63 11.82
C LEU A 170 2.35 11.85 11.49
N SER A 171 1.96 12.57 12.53
CA SER A 171 1.35 13.88 12.43
C SER A 171 2.47 14.92 12.52
N LEU A 172 2.63 15.72 11.48
CA LEU A 172 3.51 16.88 11.46
C LEU A 172 2.70 18.10 11.87
N ASP A 173 2.96 18.66 13.05
CA ASP A 173 2.32 19.90 13.49
C ASP A 173 2.96 21.08 12.73
N ILE A 174 2.22 21.68 11.81
CA ILE A 174 2.72 22.78 10.97
C ILE A 174 2.35 24.12 11.60
N ASP A 175 3.30 25.04 11.62
CA ASP A 175 3.05 26.42 12.00
C ASP A 175 2.02 27.06 11.05
N PRO A 176 0.84 27.50 11.52
CA PRO A 176 -0.17 28.13 10.67
C PRO A 176 0.31 29.44 10.04
N ALA A 177 1.34 30.09 10.60
CA ALA A 177 1.95 31.28 10.02
C ALA A 177 3.00 30.95 8.94
N ALA A 178 3.48 29.71 8.87
CA ALA A 178 4.33 29.28 7.78
C ALA A 178 3.46 29.12 6.52
N ASN A 179 3.65 30.01 5.56
CA ASN A 179 2.95 29.94 4.28
C ASN A 179 3.53 28.75 3.48
N VAL A 180 3.02 27.55 3.74
CA VAL A 180 3.44 26.33 3.07
C VAL A 180 2.71 26.29 1.72
N ALA A 181 3.44 26.64 0.67
CA ALA A 181 2.93 26.56 -0.69
C ALA A 181 2.45 25.12 -0.97
N SER A 182 1.14 24.98 -1.18
CA SER A 182 0.49 23.72 -1.54
C SER A 182 0.69 22.56 -0.57
N THR A 183 0.20 22.67 0.67
CA THR A 183 -0.17 21.48 1.46
C THR A 183 -1.44 20.86 0.86
N PRO A 184 -1.39 19.67 0.25
CA PRO A 184 -2.59 18.93 -0.05
C PRO A 184 -3.14 18.49 1.28
N PHE A 185 -4.35 18.97 1.55
CA PHE A 185 -5.26 18.33 2.48
C PHE A 185 -5.52 16.89 2.02
N TYR A 186 -4.59 15.97 2.27
CA TYR A 186 -4.98 14.61 2.62
C TYR A 186 -5.39 14.64 4.09
N ALA A 187 -6.53 15.30 4.33
CA ALA A 187 -7.33 15.06 5.50
C ALA A 187 -7.90 13.63 5.36
N VAL A 188 -7.07 12.63 5.60
CA VAL A 188 -7.56 11.26 5.79
C VAL A 188 -8.31 11.27 7.12
N GLY A 189 -9.59 11.61 7.05
CA GLY A 189 -10.67 11.02 7.84
C GLY A 189 -10.67 11.15 9.36
N ALA A 190 -9.67 11.77 9.99
CA ALA A 190 -9.72 12.10 11.41
C ALA A 190 -9.90 13.61 11.54
N LYS A 191 -11.15 14.09 11.44
CA LYS A 191 -11.55 15.25 12.25
C LYS A 191 -11.31 14.83 13.69
N GLN A 192 -10.09 15.04 14.22
CA GLN A 192 -9.89 15.01 15.65
C GLN A 192 -10.90 16.02 16.24
N PRO A 193 -11.80 15.60 17.14
CA PRO A 193 -12.61 16.54 17.89
C PRO A 193 -11.62 17.37 18.72
N GLY A 194 -11.36 18.61 18.30
CA GLY A 194 -10.37 19.51 18.91
C GLY A 194 -9.05 19.71 18.13
N GLY A 195 -8.92 19.17 16.91
CA GLY A 195 -7.68 19.25 16.12
C GLY A 195 -7.32 20.68 15.70
N ARG A 196 -6.14 21.16 16.13
CA ARG A 196 -5.50 22.39 15.65
C ARG A 196 -5.38 22.33 14.12
N GLY A 197 -5.93 23.32 13.42
CA GLY A 197 -5.77 23.45 11.97
C GLY A 197 -4.29 23.65 11.64
N GLY A 198 -3.67 22.65 10.99
CA GLY A 198 -2.25 22.70 10.63
C GLY A 198 -1.56 21.35 10.49
N ALA A 199 -2.11 20.25 11.01
CA ALA A 199 -1.42 18.96 10.99
C ALA A 199 -1.40 18.28 9.60
N VAL A 200 -0.22 17.87 9.13
CA VAL A 200 -0.03 17.03 7.94
C VAL A 200 0.27 15.60 8.39
N THR A 201 -0.54 14.63 7.96
CA THR A 201 -0.32 13.22 8.30
C THR A 201 0.45 12.52 7.19
N ILE A 202 1.56 11.87 7.53
CA ILE A 202 2.36 11.05 6.63
C ILE A 202 2.52 9.65 7.20
N GLY A 203 2.80 8.66 6.37
CA GLY A 203 3.13 7.34 6.86
C GLY A 203 3.82 6.49 5.80
N PRO A 204 4.39 5.35 6.20
CA PRO A 204 5.13 4.48 5.29
C PRO A 204 4.21 3.60 4.44
N GLN A 205 2.90 3.90 4.35
CA GLN A 205 1.95 3.05 3.62
C GLN A 205 2.38 2.91 2.16
N GLY A 206 2.45 1.68 1.68
CA GLY A 206 2.94 1.36 0.34
C GLY A 206 4.46 1.26 0.21
N SER A 207 5.25 1.74 1.18
CA SER A 207 6.69 1.50 1.23
C SER A 207 7.03 0.13 1.83
N SER A 208 8.26 -0.32 1.66
CA SER A 208 8.82 -1.46 2.41
C SER A 208 9.27 -1.07 3.82
N VAL A 209 9.38 0.22 4.13
CA VAL A 209 9.98 0.71 5.38
C VAL A 209 9.04 0.43 6.56
N ARG A 210 9.59 -0.01 7.70
CA ARG A 210 8.80 -0.15 8.92
C ARG A 210 8.41 1.21 9.47
N PHE A 211 7.32 1.28 10.22
CA PHE A 211 6.89 2.54 10.84
C PHE A 211 7.95 3.13 11.77
N ASP A 212 8.55 2.31 12.64
CA ASP A 212 9.57 2.77 13.59
C ASP A 212 10.80 3.36 12.86
N GLU A 213 11.26 2.68 11.80
CA GLU A 213 12.37 3.14 10.96
C GLU A 213 12.02 4.42 10.21
N PHE A 214 10.79 4.52 9.70
CA PHE A 214 10.29 5.71 9.02
C PHE A 214 10.20 6.89 9.99
N ALA A 215 9.64 6.68 11.18
CA ALA A 215 9.56 7.67 12.24
C ALA A 215 10.93 8.18 12.66
N GLU A 216 11.87 7.26 12.91
CA GLU A 216 13.24 7.60 13.24
C GLU A 216 13.93 8.38 12.12
N LEU A 217 13.75 7.97 10.86
CA LEU A 217 14.31 8.67 9.70
C LEU A 217 13.78 10.11 9.62
N VAL A 218 12.46 10.30 9.68
CA VAL A 218 11.82 11.62 9.63
C VAL A 218 12.32 12.48 10.80
N GLN A 219 12.36 11.93 12.00
CA GLN A 219 12.83 12.61 13.21
C GLN A 219 14.27 13.10 13.05
N ARG A 220 15.19 12.24 12.58
CA ARG A 220 16.60 12.59 12.34
C ARG A 220 16.75 13.74 11.33
N TYR A 221 15.97 13.73 10.25
CA TYR A 221 15.99 14.82 9.26
C TYR A 221 15.44 16.13 9.82
N TRP A 222 14.36 16.08 10.61
CA TRP A 222 13.80 17.24 11.27
C TRP A 222 14.77 17.86 12.29
N GLU A 223 15.39 17.05 13.15
CA GLU A 223 16.40 17.50 14.11
C GLU A 223 17.61 18.14 13.41
N ARG A 224 18.11 17.52 12.34
CA ARG A 224 19.18 18.09 11.53
C ARG A 224 18.79 19.41 10.89
N GLY A 225 17.58 19.52 10.34
CA GLY A 225 17.04 20.75 9.77
C GLY A 225 16.90 21.86 10.81
N ARG A 226 16.57 21.51 12.06
CA ARG A 226 16.55 22.46 13.20
C ARG A 226 17.94 22.95 13.57
N LEU A 227 18.95 22.08 13.62
CA LEU A 227 20.32 22.45 14.01
C LEU A 227 20.97 23.41 13.00
N MET A 228 20.73 23.23 11.70
CA MET A 228 21.21 24.16 10.68
C MET A 228 20.62 25.57 10.83
N ARG A 229 19.44 25.69 11.44
CA ARG A 229 18.77 26.96 11.72
C ARG A 229 19.43 27.75 12.85
N ALA A 230 20.11 27.08 13.77
CA ALA A 230 20.78 27.73 14.89
C ALA A 230 22.13 28.37 14.49
N HIS A 231 22.63 28.06 13.29
CA HIS A 231 23.95 28.50 12.80
C HIS A 231 23.86 29.55 11.67
N ASN A 232 22.64 29.92 11.27
CA ASN A 232 22.35 30.97 10.28
C ASN A 232 21.57 32.10 10.94
#